data_AF-A0A367IPI5-F1
#
_entry.id   AF-A0A367IPI5-F1
#
_cell.length_a   1.000
_cell.length_b   1.000
_cell.length_c   1.000
_cell.angle_alpha   90.00
_cell.angle_beta   90.00
_cell.angle_gamma   90.00
#
_symmetry.space_group_name_H-M   'P 1'
#
loop_
_entity.id
_entity.type
_entity.pdbx_description
1 polymer ?
#
loop_
_entity_poly.entity_id
_entity_poly.type
_entity_poly.pdbx_seq_one_letter_code
_entity_poly.pdbx_strand_id
1 'polypeptide(L)'
;MTEIAFSNHFWGLKDDGFYVLTAKMNSTKKTFDEIKSFYSVRASLHEEFGKKLMKHAKAGMGREETGTLHALLSSAHKEMEWTAQAHLNLAQKLKTRLEIDLDNFILEQKDKRKLTHTNVEKAHRYKQSSETYLAKVKEKYEVDCAKLRTLESQLENATSTRDAEKIRQRMERTEHEIEIQEQEYKNACVKVAEATDNWNKAWKLSCD
;
A
#
# COMPACT_ATOMS: atom_id res chain seq x y z
N MET A 1 -28.07 -8.68 10.56
CA MET A 1 -27.37 -7.49 10.02
C MET A 1 -26.02 -8.00 9.55
N THR A 2 -25.74 -7.96 8.25
CA THR A 2 -24.42 -8.37 7.73
C THR A 2 -23.37 -7.39 8.22
N GLU A 3 -22.30 -7.89 8.81
CA GLU A 3 -21.21 -7.11 9.39
C GLU A 3 -20.56 -6.20 8.33
N ILE A 4 -20.43 -4.91 8.66
CA ILE A 4 -19.73 -3.93 7.81
C ILE A 4 -18.23 -4.16 7.99
N ALA A 5 -17.68 -5.09 7.20
CA ALA A 5 -16.25 -5.40 7.16
C ALA A 5 -15.64 -4.97 5.82
N PHE A 6 -14.37 -4.55 5.83
CA PHE A 6 -13.67 -4.19 4.59
C PHE A 6 -13.59 -5.36 3.61
N SER A 7 -13.43 -6.58 4.13
CA SER A 7 -13.42 -7.82 3.35
C SER A 7 -14.71 -8.10 2.59
N ASN A 8 -15.81 -7.41 2.91
CA ASN A 8 -17.09 -7.53 2.21
C ASN A 8 -17.34 -6.39 1.22
N HIS A 9 -16.55 -5.31 1.24
CA HIS A 9 -16.86 -4.06 0.51
C HIS A 9 -15.71 -3.54 -0.37
N PHE A 10 -14.46 -3.91 -0.11
CA PHE A 10 -13.30 -3.45 -0.86
C PHE A 10 -12.86 -4.49 -1.89
N TRP A 11 -13.79 -4.84 -2.78
CA TRP A 11 -13.50 -5.59 -4.00
C TRP A 11 -13.52 -4.63 -5.19
N GLY A 12 -13.89 -5.10 -6.37
CA GLY A 12 -14.09 -4.26 -7.54
C GLY A 12 -13.76 -5.00 -8.83
N LEU A 13 -14.18 -4.42 -9.94
CA LEU A 13 -13.72 -4.89 -11.24
C LEU A 13 -12.20 -4.71 -11.30
N LYS A 14 -11.46 -5.72 -11.78
CA LYS A 14 -9.99 -5.67 -11.86
C LYS A 14 -9.30 -5.34 -10.53
N ASP A 15 -9.89 -5.79 -9.41
CA ASP A 15 -9.31 -5.66 -8.07
C ASP A 15 -9.10 -4.21 -7.60
N ASP A 16 -9.96 -3.26 -8.02
CA ASP A 16 -9.88 -1.84 -7.62
C ASP A 16 -9.68 -1.61 -6.10
N GLY A 17 -10.36 -2.42 -5.27
CA GLY A 17 -10.21 -2.39 -3.81
C GLY A 17 -8.77 -2.58 -3.32
N PHE A 18 -7.98 -3.43 -3.99
CA PHE A 18 -6.55 -3.62 -3.70
C PHE A 18 -5.77 -2.31 -3.87
N TYR A 19 -5.99 -1.62 -4.98
CA TYR A 19 -5.30 -0.37 -5.29
C TYR A 19 -5.73 0.75 -4.34
N VAL A 20 -7.03 0.87 -4.05
CA VAL A 20 -7.58 1.88 -3.14
C VAL A 20 -7.01 1.72 -1.73
N LEU A 21 -7.07 0.52 -1.16
CA LEU A 21 -6.56 0.31 0.20
C LEU A 21 -5.03 0.40 0.25
N THR A 22 -4.32 -0.05 -0.78
CA THR A 22 -2.85 0.14 -0.87
C THR A 22 -2.49 1.63 -0.89
N ALA A 23 -3.19 2.44 -1.69
CA ALA A 23 -3.00 3.89 -1.73
C ALA A 23 -3.32 4.56 -0.38
N LYS A 24 -4.39 4.11 0.30
CA LYS A 24 -4.73 4.58 1.64
C LYS A 24 -3.61 4.29 2.64
N MET A 25 -3.04 3.08 2.63
CA MET A 25 -1.94 2.70 3.51
C MET A 25 -0.67 3.51 3.24
N ASN A 26 -0.37 3.81 1.98
CA ASN A 26 0.74 4.69 1.60
C ASN A 26 0.50 6.14 2.06
N SER A 27 -0.75 6.61 2.00
CA SER A 27 -1.11 7.94 2.48
C SER A 27 -1.00 8.03 4.01
N THR A 28 -1.45 7.01 4.74
CA THR A 28 -1.30 6.93 6.20
C THR A 28 0.17 7.01 6.64
N LYS A 29 1.10 6.40 5.88
CA LYS A 29 2.54 6.55 6.14
C LYS A 29 2.98 8.03 6.11
N LYS A 30 2.55 8.79 5.10
CA LYS A 30 2.87 10.22 4.99
C LYS A 30 2.30 11.01 6.17
N THR A 31 1.07 10.73 6.55
CA THR A 31 0.45 11.35 7.73
C THR A 31 1.23 11.08 9.02
N PHE A 32 1.80 9.88 9.19
CA PHE A 32 2.68 9.60 10.34
C PHE A 32 3.95 10.44 10.34
N ASP A 33 4.59 10.62 9.18
CA ASP A 33 5.77 11.48 9.05
C ASP A 33 5.42 12.96 9.35
N GLU A 34 4.25 13.42 8.90
CA GLU A 34 3.72 14.76 9.20
C GLU A 34 3.46 14.97 10.71
N ILE A 35 2.81 14.01 11.38
CA ILE A 35 2.54 14.07 12.82
C ILE A 35 3.85 14.10 13.60
N LYS A 36 4.83 13.27 13.23
CA LYS A 36 6.16 13.28 13.85
C LYS A 36 6.83 14.64 13.69
N SER A 37 6.84 15.19 12.48
CA SER A 37 7.41 16.51 12.20
C SER A 37 6.73 17.60 13.03
N PHE A 38 5.40 17.58 13.11
CA PHE A 38 4.63 18.54 13.89
C PHE A 38 5.05 18.59 15.36
N TYR A 39 5.17 17.42 16.01
CA TYR A 39 5.54 17.38 17.42
C TYR A 39 7.01 17.74 17.65
N SER A 40 7.90 17.37 16.73
CA SER A 40 9.32 17.75 16.78
C SER A 40 9.51 19.27 16.72
N VAL A 41 8.81 19.93 15.79
CA VAL A 41 8.80 21.40 15.70
C VAL A 41 8.21 22.01 16.97
N ARG A 42 7.08 21.49 17.47
CA ARG A 42 6.46 21.99 18.70
C ARG A 42 7.39 21.86 19.91
N ALA A 43 8.06 20.73 20.08
CA ALA A 43 9.01 20.52 21.17
C ALA A 43 10.18 21.50 21.09
N SER A 44 10.73 21.71 19.88
CA SER A 44 11.80 22.69 19.62
C SER A 44 11.39 24.12 19.96
N LEU A 45 10.17 24.54 19.58
CA LEU A 45 9.65 25.88 19.90
C LEU A 45 9.54 26.11 21.42
N HIS A 46 9.00 25.15 22.17
CA HIS A 46 8.94 25.25 23.63
C HIS A 46 10.33 25.29 24.27
N GLU A 47 11.27 24.50 23.76
CA GLU A 47 12.65 24.49 24.25
C GLU A 47 13.35 25.82 23.99
N GLU A 48 13.23 26.37 22.77
CA GLU A 48 13.82 27.64 22.38
C GLU A 48 13.26 28.78 23.24
N PHE A 49 11.94 28.84 23.40
CA PHE A 49 11.28 29.84 24.24
C PHE A 49 11.75 29.74 25.70
N GLY A 50 11.73 28.54 26.28
CA GLY A 50 12.19 28.31 27.66
C GLY A 50 13.65 28.70 27.86
N LYS A 51 14.55 28.36 26.93
CA LYS A 51 15.97 28.74 26.98
C LYS A 51 16.17 30.25 26.88
N LYS A 52 15.47 30.92 25.94
CA LYS A 52 15.54 32.37 25.78
C LYS A 52 15.01 33.10 27.01
N LEU A 53 13.88 32.65 27.56
CA LEU A 53 13.29 33.24 28.76
C LEU A 53 14.17 33.03 30.00
N MET A 54 14.72 31.83 30.19
CA MET A 54 15.66 31.54 31.28
C MET A 54 16.93 32.39 31.19
N LYS A 55 17.47 32.58 29.97
CA LYS A 55 18.61 33.48 29.74
C LYS A 55 18.27 34.93 30.11
N HIS A 56 17.07 35.40 29.76
CA HIS A 56 16.61 36.74 30.11
C HIS A 56 16.44 36.90 31.62
N ALA A 57 15.90 35.88 32.30
CA ALA A 57 15.73 35.88 33.74
C ALA A 57 17.04 36.12 34.49
N LYS A 58 18.18 35.59 34.02
CA LYS A 58 19.48 35.80 34.68
C LYS A 58 19.91 37.28 34.82
N ALA A 59 19.35 38.21 34.05
CA ALA A 59 19.66 39.63 34.20
C ALA A 59 19.25 40.18 35.58
N GLY A 60 18.24 39.58 36.23
CA GLY A 60 17.65 40.08 37.47
C GLY A 60 16.89 41.40 37.28
N MET A 61 16.07 41.79 38.25
CA MET A 61 15.27 43.03 38.20
C MET A 61 15.26 43.67 39.60
N GLY A 62 15.34 45.01 39.67
CA GLY A 62 15.18 45.73 40.95
C GLY A 62 16.33 45.57 41.94
N ARG A 63 17.58 45.45 41.45
CA ARG A 63 18.77 45.26 42.32
C ARG A 63 19.03 46.42 43.27
N GLU A 64 18.64 47.64 42.89
CA GLU A 64 18.80 48.86 43.69
C GLU A 64 17.57 49.16 44.55
N GLU A 65 16.47 48.43 44.34
CA GLU A 65 15.23 48.64 45.09
C GLU A 65 15.32 48.03 46.50
N THR A 66 14.56 48.60 47.42
CA THR A 66 14.44 48.11 48.81
C THR A 66 12.98 47.99 49.24
N GLY A 67 12.75 47.41 50.42
CA GLY A 67 11.41 47.32 51.00
C GLY A 67 10.43 46.49 50.16
N THR A 68 9.18 46.94 50.10
CA THR A 68 8.08 46.19 49.45
C THR A 68 8.24 46.10 47.93
N LEU A 69 8.80 47.13 47.28
CA LEU A 69 9.02 47.12 45.83
C LEU A 69 10.06 46.06 45.43
N HIS A 70 11.16 45.96 46.18
CA HIS A 70 12.15 44.90 45.98
C HIS A 70 11.54 43.49 46.08
N ALA A 71 10.67 43.27 47.08
CA ALA A 71 9.99 42.00 47.26
C ALA A 71 9.06 41.66 46.08
N LEU A 72 8.30 42.65 45.57
CA LEU A 72 7.44 42.48 44.41
C LEU A 72 8.23 42.15 43.13
N LEU A 73 9.32 42.88 42.86
CA LEU A 73 10.17 42.64 41.69
C LEU A 73 10.89 41.29 41.77
N SER A 74 11.32 40.89 42.96
CA SER A 74 11.89 39.55 43.20
C SER A 74 10.87 38.44 42.96
N SER A 75 9.60 38.64 43.33
CA SER A 75 8.53 37.69 43.05
C SER A 75 8.26 37.58 41.55
N ALA A 76 8.16 38.72 40.85
CA ALA A 76 7.96 38.74 39.40
C ALA A 76 9.10 38.05 38.64
N HIS A 77 10.34 38.24 39.10
CA HIS A 77 11.51 37.57 38.55
C HIS A 77 11.44 36.04 38.71
N LYS A 78 11.05 35.54 39.90
CA LYS A 78 10.84 34.10 40.15
C LYS A 78 9.74 33.51 39.26
N GLU A 79 8.62 34.20 39.07
CA GLU A 79 7.56 33.75 38.17
C GLU A 79 8.05 33.59 36.72
N MET A 80 8.96 34.47 36.27
CA MET A 80 9.58 34.36 34.96
C MET A 80 10.50 33.13 34.85
N GLU A 81 11.29 32.84 35.90
CA GLU A 81 12.11 31.62 35.97
C GLU A 81 11.24 30.35 35.96
N TRP A 82 10.15 30.33 36.73
CA TRP A 82 9.21 29.21 36.75
C TRP A 82 8.52 29.00 35.42
N THR A 83 8.10 30.07 34.74
CA THR A 83 7.54 29.99 33.39
C THR A 83 8.57 29.41 32.40
N ALA A 84 9.81 29.87 32.45
CA ALA A 84 10.88 29.35 31.60
C ALA A 84 11.10 27.85 31.85
N GLN A 85 11.17 27.43 33.12
CA GLN A 85 11.32 26.03 33.51
C GLN A 85 10.12 25.18 33.08
N ALA A 86 8.89 25.69 33.17
CA ALA A 86 7.69 24.99 32.73
C ALA A 86 7.73 24.70 31.22
N HIS A 87 8.17 25.66 30.41
CA HIS A 87 8.35 25.46 28.95
C HIS A 87 9.43 24.42 28.63
N LEU A 88 10.57 24.45 29.33
CA LEU A 88 11.63 23.43 29.18
C LEU A 88 11.13 22.03 29.56
N ASN A 89 10.40 21.92 30.67
CA ASN A 89 9.81 20.66 31.12
C ASN A 89 8.78 20.13 30.12
N LEU A 90 7.97 21.02 29.51
CA LEU A 90 7.02 20.64 28.47
C LEU A 90 7.75 20.13 27.22
N ALA A 91 8.77 20.84 26.74
CA ALA A 91 9.59 20.40 25.62
C ALA A 91 10.20 19.01 25.87
N GLN A 92 10.73 18.77 27.06
CA GLN A 92 11.28 17.48 27.43
C GLN A 92 10.22 16.38 27.45
N LYS A 93 9.02 16.65 28.00
CA LYS A 93 7.91 15.69 28.00
C LYS A 93 7.43 15.37 26.58
N LEU A 94 7.39 16.35 25.67
CA LEU A 94 7.04 16.11 24.27
C LEU A 94 8.04 15.16 23.61
N LYS A 95 9.35 15.36 23.83
CA LYS A 95 10.38 14.46 23.30
C LYS A 95 10.30 13.06 23.91
N THR A 96 10.29 12.95 25.23
CA THR A 96 10.47 11.64 25.88
C THR A 96 9.21 10.80 25.99
N ARG A 97 8.03 11.41 26.03
CA ARG A 97 6.75 10.69 26.22
C ARG A 97 5.85 10.69 25.01
N LEU A 98 6.11 11.53 24.02
CA LEU A 98 5.25 11.62 22.85
C LEU A 98 6.01 11.23 21.59
N GLU A 99 7.18 11.82 21.32
CA GLU A 99 7.96 11.45 20.13
C GLU A 99 8.45 10.00 20.17
N ILE A 100 8.95 9.52 21.32
CA ILE A 100 9.40 8.13 21.47
C ILE A 100 8.24 7.13 21.27
N ASP A 101 7.11 7.37 21.95
CA ASP A 101 5.95 6.48 21.85
C ASP A 101 5.36 6.48 20.43
N LEU A 102 5.32 7.66 19.79
CA LEU A 102 4.91 7.80 18.39
C LEU A 102 5.85 7.05 17.44
N ASP A 103 7.17 7.17 17.63
CA ASP A 103 8.16 6.48 16.79
C ASP A 103 8.04 4.95 16.89
N ASN A 104 7.86 4.43 18.10
CA ASN A 104 7.61 3.01 18.33
C ASN A 104 6.33 2.56 17.65
N PHE A 105 5.24 3.32 17.82
CA PHE A 105 3.97 3.03 17.16
C PHE A 105 4.09 3.03 15.62
N ILE A 106 4.76 4.04 15.04
CA ILE A 106 4.98 4.12 13.58
C ILE A 106 5.78 2.92 13.08
N LEU A 107 6.81 2.48 13.83
CA LEU A 107 7.61 1.31 13.49
C LEU A 107 6.76 0.03 13.51
N GLU A 108 5.97 -0.19 14.56
CA GLU A 108 5.06 -1.33 14.65
C GLU A 108 4.04 -1.36 13.50
N GLN A 109 3.44 -0.21 13.18
CA GLN A 109 2.49 -0.10 12.07
C GLN A 109 3.16 -0.35 10.71
N LYS A 110 4.41 0.10 10.54
CA LYS A 110 5.20 -0.15 9.33
C LYS A 110 5.43 -1.65 9.14
N ASP A 111 5.79 -2.38 10.20
CA ASP A 111 6.08 -3.80 10.13
C ASP A 111 4.82 -4.63 9.89
N LYS A 112 3.71 -4.32 10.60
CA LYS A 112 2.39 -4.92 10.34
C LYS A 112 1.96 -4.71 8.89
N ARG A 113 2.02 -3.46 8.39
CA ARG A 113 1.68 -3.15 6.99
C ARG A 113 2.55 -3.92 6.02
N LYS A 114 3.88 -3.99 6.25
CA LYS A 114 4.80 -4.69 5.36
C LYS A 114 4.45 -6.17 5.25
N LEU A 115 4.19 -6.83 6.38
CA LEU A 115 3.83 -8.24 6.42
C LEU A 115 2.54 -8.50 5.65
N THR A 116 1.47 -7.77 5.95
CA THR A 116 0.17 -7.91 5.29
C THR A 116 0.30 -7.63 3.79
N HIS A 117 0.92 -6.51 3.41
CA HIS A 117 1.02 -6.09 2.01
C HIS A 117 1.85 -7.07 1.16
N THR A 118 2.97 -7.58 1.68
CA THR A 118 3.85 -8.48 0.92
C THR A 118 3.13 -9.76 0.49
N ASN A 119 2.37 -10.37 1.40
CA ASN A 119 1.67 -11.62 1.12
C ASN A 119 0.56 -11.44 0.09
N VAL A 120 -0.24 -10.40 0.26
CA VAL A 120 -1.38 -10.12 -0.61
C VAL A 120 -0.93 -9.61 -1.98
N GLU A 121 0.11 -8.79 -2.06
CA GLU A 121 0.70 -8.34 -3.32
C GLU A 121 1.27 -9.51 -4.13
N LYS A 122 1.91 -10.48 -3.46
CA LYS A 122 2.42 -11.70 -4.13
C LYS A 122 1.27 -12.50 -4.75
N ALA A 123 0.18 -12.71 -4.01
CA ALA A 123 -1.00 -13.43 -4.51
C ALA A 123 -1.65 -12.67 -5.69
N HIS A 124 -1.78 -11.34 -5.58
CA HIS A 124 -2.32 -10.49 -6.62
C HIS A 124 -1.51 -10.58 -7.93
N ARG A 125 -0.18 -10.41 -7.84
CA ARG A 125 0.71 -10.49 -9.01
C ARG A 125 0.65 -11.87 -9.66
N TYR A 126 0.58 -12.93 -8.85
CA TYR A 126 0.44 -14.29 -9.38
C TYR A 126 -0.86 -14.47 -10.16
N LYS A 127 -2.00 -14.03 -9.61
CA LYS A 127 -3.29 -14.01 -10.31
C LYS A 127 -3.21 -13.25 -11.63
N GLN A 128 -2.70 -12.02 -11.62
CA GLN A 128 -2.56 -11.19 -12.83
C GLN A 128 -1.69 -11.86 -13.90
N SER A 129 -0.60 -12.52 -13.49
CA SER A 129 0.28 -13.24 -14.41
C SER A 129 -0.41 -14.47 -15.02
N SER A 130 -1.18 -15.21 -14.23
CA SER A 130 -1.96 -16.36 -14.70
C SER A 130 -3.08 -15.92 -15.66
N GLU A 131 -3.77 -14.82 -15.38
CA GLU A 131 -4.81 -14.26 -16.27
C GLU A 131 -4.22 -13.80 -17.61
N THR A 132 -3.06 -13.16 -17.57
CA THR A 132 -2.34 -12.74 -18.79
C THR A 132 -1.92 -13.94 -19.62
N TYR A 133 -1.41 -14.99 -18.98
CA TYR A 133 -1.05 -16.23 -19.66
C TYR A 133 -2.26 -16.94 -20.24
N LEU A 134 -3.38 -17.00 -19.50
CA LEU A 134 -4.65 -17.55 -19.97
C LEU A 134 -5.13 -16.85 -21.24
N ALA A 135 -5.12 -15.52 -21.26
CA ALA A 135 -5.52 -14.74 -22.42
C ALA A 135 -4.66 -15.07 -23.65
N LYS A 136 -3.34 -15.21 -23.47
CA LYS A 136 -2.40 -15.56 -24.54
C LYS A 136 -2.65 -16.96 -25.12
N VAL A 137 -2.81 -17.98 -24.26
CA VAL A 137 -3.03 -19.36 -24.75
C VAL A 137 -4.41 -19.51 -25.38
N LYS A 138 -5.41 -18.79 -24.86
CA LYS A 138 -6.76 -18.71 -25.44
C LYS A 138 -6.69 -18.12 -26.85
N GLU A 139 -6.01 -16.99 -27.02
CA GLU A 139 -5.87 -16.34 -28.33
C GLU A 139 -5.20 -17.26 -29.35
N LYS A 140 -4.12 -17.98 -28.96
CA LYS A 140 -3.45 -18.94 -29.83
C LYS A 140 -4.40 -20.05 -30.29
N TYR A 141 -5.13 -20.65 -29.35
CA TYR A 141 -6.14 -21.67 -29.61
C TYR A 141 -7.24 -21.17 -30.56
N GLU A 142 -7.79 -19.98 -30.31
CA GLU A 142 -8.86 -19.40 -31.12
C GLU A 142 -8.38 -19.10 -32.56
N VAL A 143 -7.14 -18.64 -32.72
CA VAL A 143 -6.52 -18.39 -34.04
C VAL A 143 -6.40 -19.67 -34.85
N ASP A 144 -5.88 -20.76 -34.26
CA ASP A 144 -5.73 -22.02 -34.99
C ASP A 144 -7.08 -22.69 -35.27
N CYS A 145 -8.07 -22.58 -34.38
CA CYS A 145 -9.45 -22.98 -34.68
C CYS A 145 -10.05 -22.19 -35.87
N ALA A 146 -9.83 -20.88 -35.93
CA ALA A 146 -10.29 -20.06 -37.07
C ALA A 146 -9.56 -20.43 -38.37
N LYS A 147 -8.27 -20.78 -38.28
CA LYS A 147 -7.48 -21.29 -39.40
C LYS A 147 -7.99 -22.63 -39.90
N LEU A 148 -8.36 -23.56 -39.01
CA LEU A 148 -8.96 -24.84 -39.39
C LEU A 148 -10.24 -24.64 -40.19
N ARG A 149 -11.16 -23.79 -39.70
CA ARG A 149 -12.40 -23.44 -40.44
C ARG A 149 -12.14 -22.83 -41.82
N THR A 150 -11.07 -22.04 -41.93
CA THR A 150 -10.65 -21.47 -43.22
C THR A 150 -10.15 -22.58 -44.16
N LEU A 151 -9.39 -23.56 -43.65
CA LEU A 151 -8.93 -24.70 -44.43
C LEU A 151 -10.08 -25.62 -44.86
N GLU A 152 -11.07 -25.85 -43.99
CA GLU A 152 -12.30 -26.60 -44.32
C GLU A 152 -13.02 -25.95 -45.51
N SER A 153 -13.25 -24.63 -45.46
CA SER A 153 -13.86 -23.90 -46.57
C SER A 153 -13.02 -23.93 -47.86
N GLN A 154 -11.69 -23.92 -47.76
CA GLN A 154 -10.81 -24.08 -48.92
C GLN A 154 -10.88 -25.49 -49.51
N LEU A 155 -11.04 -26.53 -48.67
CA LEU A 155 -11.17 -27.91 -49.10
C LEU A 155 -12.47 -28.12 -49.89
N GLU A 156 -13.58 -27.53 -49.43
CA GLU A 156 -14.87 -27.59 -50.14
C GLU A 156 -14.81 -26.99 -51.54
N ASN A 157 -14.01 -25.93 -51.72
CA ASN A 157 -13.83 -25.24 -53.00
C ASN A 157 -12.65 -25.79 -53.84
N ALA A 158 -12.03 -26.89 -53.43
CA ALA A 158 -10.86 -27.43 -54.11
C ALA A 158 -11.22 -28.00 -55.50
N THR A 159 -10.59 -27.49 -56.55
CA THR A 159 -10.88 -27.87 -57.95
C THR A 159 -10.06 -29.06 -58.45
N SER A 160 -9.03 -29.50 -57.72
CA SER A 160 -8.20 -30.64 -58.09
C SER A 160 -7.88 -31.56 -56.90
N THR A 161 -7.75 -32.86 -57.17
CA THR A 161 -7.40 -33.88 -56.16
C THR A 161 -6.06 -33.58 -55.49
N ARG A 162 -5.08 -33.05 -56.24
CA ARG A 162 -3.76 -32.70 -55.72
C ARG A 162 -3.83 -31.52 -54.75
N ASP A 163 -4.68 -30.54 -55.03
CA ASP A 163 -4.83 -29.37 -54.17
C ASP A 163 -5.60 -29.73 -52.91
N ALA A 164 -6.65 -30.56 -53.03
CA ALA A 164 -7.38 -31.11 -51.89
C ALA A 164 -6.47 -31.90 -50.93
N GLU A 165 -5.52 -32.69 -51.46
CA GLU A 165 -4.57 -33.46 -50.66
C GLU A 165 -3.62 -32.57 -49.85
N LYS A 166 -3.12 -31.48 -50.46
CA LYS A 166 -2.28 -30.50 -49.75
C LYS A 166 -3.03 -29.79 -48.64
N ILE A 167 -4.32 -29.52 -48.82
CA ILE A 167 -5.17 -28.87 -47.81
C ILE A 167 -5.40 -29.85 -46.65
N ARG A 168 -5.73 -31.12 -46.93
CA ARG A 168 -5.87 -32.18 -45.90
C ARG A 168 -4.62 -32.32 -45.03
N GLN A 169 -3.42 -32.37 -45.62
CA GLN A 169 -2.18 -32.43 -44.84
C GLN A 169 -1.96 -31.21 -43.94
N ARG A 170 -2.42 -30.02 -44.35
CA ARG A 170 -2.36 -28.82 -43.52
C ARG A 170 -3.41 -28.84 -42.41
N MET A 171 -4.59 -29.38 -42.68
CA MET A 171 -5.64 -29.58 -41.68
C MET A 171 -5.16 -30.52 -40.59
N GLU A 172 -4.65 -31.72 -40.93
CA GLU A 172 -4.13 -32.68 -39.93
C GLU A 172 -3.08 -32.06 -39.00
N ARG A 173 -2.14 -31.28 -39.56
CA ARG A 173 -1.14 -30.56 -38.75
C ARG A 173 -1.76 -29.50 -37.84
N THR A 174 -2.79 -28.80 -38.33
CA THR A 174 -3.48 -27.76 -37.55
C THR A 174 -4.34 -28.38 -36.46
N GLU A 175 -5.04 -29.49 -36.74
CA GLU A 175 -5.82 -30.27 -35.77
C GLU A 175 -4.94 -30.77 -34.63
N HIS A 176 -3.78 -31.35 -34.94
CA HIS A 176 -2.84 -31.80 -33.91
C HIS A 176 -2.34 -30.64 -33.02
N GLU A 177 -2.04 -29.48 -33.60
CA GLU A 177 -1.62 -28.30 -32.85
C GLU A 177 -2.78 -27.76 -31.97
N ILE A 178 -4.03 -27.79 -32.48
CA ILE A 178 -5.23 -27.43 -31.70
C ILE A 178 -5.38 -28.34 -30.48
N GLU A 179 -5.20 -29.66 -30.62
CA GLU A 179 -5.29 -30.60 -29.49
C GLU A 179 -4.29 -30.27 -28.38
N ILE A 180 -3.04 -29.96 -28.76
CA ILE A 180 -2.00 -29.55 -27.80
C ILE A 180 -2.39 -28.24 -27.11
N GLN A 181 -2.83 -27.25 -27.88
CA GLN A 181 -3.23 -25.94 -27.36
C GLN A 181 -4.48 -26.01 -26.50
N GLU A 182 -5.43 -26.89 -26.82
CA GLU A 182 -6.63 -27.13 -26.02
C GLU A 182 -6.25 -27.62 -24.63
N GLN A 183 -5.30 -28.57 -24.55
CA GLN A 183 -4.80 -29.06 -23.27
C GLN A 183 -4.06 -27.98 -22.49
N GLU A 184 -3.24 -27.16 -23.16
CA GLU A 184 -2.55 -26.02 -22.53
C GLU A 184 -3.56 -24.99 -22.00
N TYR A 185 -4.60 -24.68 -22.78
CA TYR A 185 -5.66 -23.76 -22.40
C TYR A 185 -6.46 -24.27 -21.20
N LYS A 186 -6.86 -25.55 -21.18
CA LYS A 186 -7.49 -26.20 -20.02
C LYS A 186 -6.63 -26.09 -18.77
N ASN A 187 -5.33 -26.36 -18.89
CA ASN A 187 -4.39 -26.25 -17.77
C ASN A 187 -4.25 -24.79 -17.27
N ALA A 188 -4.25 -23.81 -18.18
CA ALA A 188 -4.23 -22.39 -17.82
C ALA A 188 -5.51 -21.96 -17.09
N CYS A 189 -6.68 -22.47 -17.49
CA CYS A 189 -7.95 -22.23 -16.79
C CYS A 189 -7.89 -22.70 -15.33
N VAL A 190 -7.37 -23.92 -15.09
CA VAL A 190 -7.20 -24.47 -13.73
C VAL A 190 -6.25 -23.59 -12.91
N LYS A 191 -5.10 -23.20 -13.48
CA LYS A 191 -4.13 -22.32 -12.80
C LYS A 191 -4.73 -20.97 -12.42
N VAL A 192 -5.54 -20.36 -13.28
CA VAL A 192 -6.23 -19.09 -12.97
C VAL A 192 -7.25 -19.28 -11.86
N ALA A 193 -8.02 -20.38 -11.86
CA ALA A 193 -8.98 -20.68 -10.80
C ALA A 193 -8.28 -20.81 -9.44
N GLU A 194 -7.18 -21.56 -9.37
CA GLU A 194 -6.37 -21.72 -8.15
C GLU A 194 -5.75 -20.39 -7.70
N ALA A 195 -5.18 -19.61 -8.63
CA ALA A 195 -4.61 -18.31 -8.32
C ALA A 195 -5.67 -17.33 -7.80
N THR A 196 -6.89 -17.39 -8.35
CA THR A 196 -8.03 -16.56 -7.93
C THR A 196 -8.52 -16.94 -6.54
N ASP A 197 -8.64 -18.23 -6.22
CA ASP A 197 -9.01 -18.69 -4.88
C ASP A 197 -7.98 -18.26 -3.83
N ASN A 198 -6.69 -18.43 -4.12
CA ASN A 198 -5.61 -17.99 -3.25
C ASN A 198 -5.61 -16.46 -3.06
N TRP A 199 -5.83 -15.70 -4.14
CA TRP A 199 -6.01 -14.24 -4.08
C TRP A 199 -7.18 -13.85 -3.18
N ASN A 200 -8.36 -14.45 -3.37
CA ASN A 200 -9.55 -14.12 -2.60
C ASN A 200 -9.35 -14.37 -1.10
N LYS A 201 -8.71 -15.49 -0.73
CA LYS A 201 -8.38 -15.81 0.66
C LYS A 201 -7.38 -14.81 1.24
N ALA A 202 -6.29 -14.53 0.53
CA ALA A 202 -5.28 -13.58 0.97
C ALA A 202 -5.84 -12.15 1.10
N TRP A 203 -6.69 -11.73 0.16
CA TRP A 203 -7.32 -10.42 0.16
C TRP A 203 -8.30 -10.25 1.31
N LYS A 204 -9.17 -11.24 1.52
CA LYS A 204 -10.11 -11.25 2.65
C LYS A 204 -9.37 -11.15 3.99
N LEU A 205 -8.36 -11.99 4.21
CA LEU A 205 -7.53 -11.97 5.41
C LEU A 205 -6.77 -10.65 5.60
N SER A 206 -6.40 -9.97 4.51
CA SER A 206 -5.71 -8.68 4.59
C SER A 206 -6.64 -7.51 4.86
N CYS A 207 -7.94 -7.67 4.59
CA CYS A 207 -8.96 -6.67 4.84
C CYS A 207 -9.59 -6.81 6.24
N ASP A 208 -9.62 -8.02 6.80
CA ASP A 208 -10.03 -8.29 8.19
C ASP A 208 -8.96 -7.80 9.19
#